data_AF-A0A2V7ETS3-F1
#
_entry.id   AF-A0A2V7ETS3-F1
#
_cell.length_a   1.000
_cell.length_b   1.000
_cell.length_c   1.000
_cell.angle_alpha   90.00
_cell.angle_beta   90.00
_cell.angle_gamma   90.00
#
_symmetry.space_group_name_H-M   'P 1'
#
loop_
_entity.id
_entity.type
_entity.pdbx_description
1 polymer ?
#
loop_
_entity_poly.entity_id
_entity_poly.type
_entity_poly.pdbx_seq_one_letter_code
_entity_poly.pdbx_strand_id
1 'polypeptide(L)'
;VASGLALERRYGRLLIAATGGYRDLHPWGSHPLTDPLLSTATTTVAHDGAAFTREQKLTLLAKSPMALRTLRVCWRSGTDENCGACNKCYRTMVQLELLGALDRCGTLPPGPVDLERLSRVYCAYSWDFREFGDIRRLALERGRPDVARAAERAMRRSGRLAPRLALARALRGRPLVWRWAETLERRLLAGWVV
;
A
#
# COMPACT_ATOMS: atom_id res chain seq x y z
N VAL A 1 13.55 9.74 12.98
CA VAL A 1 14.95 10.18 13.09
C VAL A 1 15.35 10.51 14.52
N ALA A 2 14.62 11.39 15.21
CA ALA A 2 14.93 11.78 16.60
C ALA A 2 15.22 10.59 17.55
N SER A 3 14.36 9.57 17.57
CA SER A 3 14.57 8.36 18.40
C SER A 3 15.85 7.59 18.04
N GLY A 4 16.25 7.60 16.77
CA GLY A 4 17.51 6.97 16.32
C GLY A 4 18.73 7.79 16.73
N LEU A 5 18.66 9.11 16.61
CA LEU A 5 19.72 10.02 17.05
C LEU A 5 19.91 10.01 18.57
N ALA A 6 18.86 9.77 19.36
CA ALA A 6 18.99 9.55 20.80
C ALA A 6 19.90 8.34 21.14
N LEU A 7 20.18 7.46 20.18
CA LEU A 7 21.05 6.29 20.30
C LEU A 7 22.38 6.46 19.55
N GLU A 8 22.75 7.68 19.14
CA GLU A 8 23.95 7.93 18.31
C GLU A 8 25.28 7.50 18.95
N ARG A 9 25.33 7.41 20.29
CA ARG A 9 26.50 6.88 21.01
C ARG A 9 26.70 5.37 20.83
N ARG A 10 25.67 4.65 20.38
CA ARG A 10 25.70 3.19 20.19
C ARG A 10 25.65 2.77 18.72
N TYR A 11 24.96 3.54 17.86
CA TYR A 11 24.78 3.20 16.45
C TYR A 11 25.22 4.37 15.56
N GLY A 12 26.22 4.15 14.71
CA GLY A 12 26.70 5.15 13.75
C GLY A 12 25.91 5.22 12.44
N ARG A 13 24.90 4.37 12.25
CA ARG A 13 24.08 4.35 11.02
C ARG A 13 22.61 4.11 11.34
N LEU A 14 21.76 5.04 10.88
CA LEU A 14 20.31 4.97 10.96
C LEU A 14 19.72 4.78 9.56
N LEU A 15 19.00 3.69 9.35
CA LEU A 15 18.29 3.42 8.09
C LEU A 15 16.83 3.83 8.20
N ILE A 16 16.37 4.67 7.29
CA ILE A 16 14.96 5.02 7.12
C ILE A 16 14.43 4.23 5.93
N ALA A 17 13.54 3.28 6.18
CA ALA A 17 12.96 2.47 5.13
C ALA A 17 12.07 3.32 4.20
N ALA A 18 12.38 3.30 2.90
CA ALA A 18 11.63 4.04 1.90
C ALA A 18 10.21 3.48 1.71
N THR A 19 9.20 4.34 1.88
CA THR A 19 7.80 3.99 1.62
C THR A 19 7.54 3.73 0.13
N GLY A 20 8.05 4.61 -0.74
CA GLY A 20 7.99 4.53 -2.19
C GLY A 20 9.38 4.45 -2.82
N GLY A 21 9.44 4.27 -4.14
CA GLY A 21 10.69 4.41 -4.89
C GLY A 21 10.95 5.85 -5.32
N TYR A 22 12.09 6.14 -5.95
CA TYR A 22 12.42 7.48 -6.47
C TYR A 22 11.38 8.05 -7.46
N ARG A 23 10.55 7.19 -8.06
CA ARG A 23 9.44 7.58 -8.96
C ARG A 23 8.14 7.92 -8.23
N ASP A 24 8.10 7.76 -6.91
CA ASP A 24 6.89 7.82 -6.09
C ASP A 24 7.11 8.62 -4.80
N LEU A 25 7.63 9.84 -4.98
CA LEU A 25 7.95 10.75 -3.88
C LEU A 25 6.72 11.58 -3.49
N HIS A 26 6.41 11.59 -2.20
CA HIS A 26 5.29 12.33 -1.62
C HIS A 26 5.75 13.09 -0.37
N PRO A 27 5.17 14.26 -0.07
CA PRO A 27 5.56 15.07 1.08
C PRO A 27 4.99 14.50 2.40
N TRP A 28 5.48 13.33 2.82
CA TRP A 28 5.06 12.63 4.03
C TRP A 28 5.98 12.86 5.24
N GLY A 29 6.84 13.88 5.18
CA GLY A 29 7.81 14.17 6.25
C GLY A 29 9.05 13.26 6.25
N SER A 30 9.23 12.44 5.22
CA SER A 30 10.45 11.69 4.92
C SER A 30 10.71 11.76 3.42
N HIS A 31 11.96 12.02 3.03
CA HIS A 31 12.34 12.18 1.64
C HIS A 31 13.81 11.80 1.42
N PRO A 32 14.18 11.09 0.33
CA PRO A 32 15.55 10.64 0.10
C PRO A 32 16.59 11.76 0.03
N LEU A 33 16.19 12.99 -0.32
CA LEU A 33 17.08 14.14 -0.33
C LEU A 33 17.21 14.84 1.03
N THR A 34 16.19 14.78 1.90
CA THR A 34 16.21 15.52 3.18
C THR A 34 16.59 14.62 4.35
N ASP A 35 16.23 13.34 4.30
CA ASP A 35 16.53 12.38 5.36
C ASP A 35 18.04 12.30 5.65
N PRO A 36 18.95 12.26 4.66
CA PRO A 36 20.39 12.24 4.94
C PRO A 36 20.92 13.52 5.58
N LEU A 37 20.25 14.67 5.38
CA LEU A 37 20.65 15.95 5.98
C LEU A 37 20.44 15.99 7.49
N LEU A 38 19.75 14.99 8.06
CA LEU A 38 19.56 14.83 9.49
C LEU A 38 20.71 14.04 10.15
N SER A 39 21.80 13.79 9.43
CA SER A 39 23.02 13.16 9.95
C SER A 39 23.75 14.07 10.95
N THR A 40 24.47 13.46 11.89
CA THR A 40 25.36 14.15 12.84
C THR A 40 26.82 13.81 12.52
N ALA A 41 27.76 14.37 13.28
CA ALA A 41 29.18 14.06 13.13
C ALA A 41 29.52 12.58 13.37
N THR A 42 28.69 11.85 14.13
CA THR A 42 28.93 10.46 14.51
C THR A 42 27.89 9.48 13.96
N THR A 43 26.76 9.99 13.43
CA THR A 43 25.67 9.14 12.90
C THR A 43 25.26 9.54 11.49
N THR A 44 25.35 8.58 10.57
CA THR A 44 24.83 8.73 9.20
C THR A 44 23.37 8.29 9.13
N VAL A 45 22.49 9.18 8.70
CA VAL A 45 21.11 8.86 8.34
C VAL A 45 21.06 8.53 6.85
N ALA A 46 20.52 7.36 6.50
CA ALA A 46 20.38 6.91 5.12
C ALA A 46 18.92 6.55 4.81
N HIS A 47 18.41 7.07 3.69
CA HIS A 47 17.10 6.68 3.16
C HIS A 47 17.26 5.42 2.32
N ASP A 48 16.85 4.28 2.86
CA ASP A 48 17.17 2.97 2.32
C ASP A 48 16.00 2.38 1.50
N GLY A 49 16.35 1.81 0.34
CA GLY A 49 15.41 1.07 -0.50
C GLY A 49 14.57 1.90 -1.48
N ALA A 50 14.86 3.20 -1.69
CA ALA A 50 14.15 4.01 -2.69
C ALA A 50 14.50 3.65 -4.14
N ALA A 51 15.57 2.88 -4.37
CA ALA A 51 15.91 2.34 -5.69
C ALA A 51 14.94 1.25 -6.19
N PHE A 52 14.12 0.67 -5.29
CA PHE A 52 13.27 -0.48 -5.60
C PHE A 52 11.79 -0.11 -5.59
N THR A 53 11.05 -0.68 -6.54
CA THR A 53 9.59 -0.63 -6.55
C THR A 53 9.00 -1.47 -5.41
N ARG A 54 7.70 -1.28 -5.15
CA ARG A 54 6.98 -2.05 -4.14
C ARG A 54 6.95 -3.55 -4.48
N GLU A 55 6.74 -3.85 -5.76
CA GLU A 55 6.77 -5.21 -6.30
C GLU A 55 8.16 -5.83 -6.11
N GLN A 56 9.25 -5.14 -6.47
CA GLN A 56 10.61 -5.64 -6.30
C GLN A 56 10.95 -5.94 -4.83
N LYS A 57 10.55 -5.05 -3.91
CA LYS A 57 10.70 -5.28 -2.46
C LYS A 57 9.96 -6.55 -2.05
N LEU A 58 8.72 -6.72 -2.49
CA LEU A 58 7.92 -7.88 -2.12
C LEU A 58 8.46 -9.18 -2.75
N THR A 59 8.96 -9.13 -3.98
CA THR A 59 9.66 -10.24 -4.65
C THR A 59 10.89 -10.70 -3.85
N LEU A 60 11.63 -9.79 -3.22
CA LEU A 60 12.71 -10.13 -2.29
C LEU A 60 12.17 -10.75 -1.00
N LEU A 61 11.16 -10.12 -0.37
CA LEU A 61 10.58 -10.61 0.90
C LEU A 61 9.95 -12.00 0.73
N ALA A 62 9.35 -12.30 -0.43
CA ALA A 62 8.77 -13.60 -0.75
C ALA A 62 9.79 -14.76 -0.73
N LYS A 63 11.10 -14.46 -0.74
CA LYS A 63 12.17 -15.45 -0.63
C LYS A 63 12.69 -15.61 0.80
N SER A 64 12.28 -14.76 1.75
CA SER A 64 12.77 -14.77 3.12
C SER A 64 11.73 -15.38 4.08
N PRO A 65 12.00 -16.57 4.65
CA PRO A 65 11.11 -17.18 5.64
C PRO A 65 10.90 -16.29 6.88
N MET A 66 11.95 -15.56 7.31
CA MET A 66 11.82 -14.64 8.43
C MET A 66 10.86 -13.49 8.11
N ALA A 67 11.03 -12.87 6.93
CA ALA A 67 10.15 -11.78 6.52
C ALA A 67 8.69 -12.22 6.44
N LEU A 68 8.41 -13.39 5.84
CA LEU A 68 7.05 -13.91 5.72
C LEU A 68 6.40 -14.27 7.07
N ARG A 69 7.19 -14.64 8.08
CA ARG A 69 6.69 -14.89 9.44
C ARG A 69 6.38 -13.62 10.25
N THR A 70 6.95 -12.47 9.86
CA THR A 70 6.84 -11.23 10.64
C THR A 70 6.30 -10.06 9.80
N LEU A 71 5.77 -10.32 8.61
CA LEU A 71 5.37 -9.27 7.67
C LEU A 71 4.16 -8.51 8.21
N ARG A 72 4.34 -7.23 8.54
CA ARG A 72 3.23 -6.32 8.85
C ARG A 72 3.06 -5.27 7.75
N VAL A 73 1.87 -5.20 7.18
CA VAL A 73 1.52 -4.20 6.17
C VAL A 73 0.31 -3.36 6.57
N CYS A 74 -0.56 -3.87 7.45
CA CYS A 74 -1.79 -3.19 7.81
C CYS A 74 -1.53 -1.86 8.53
N TRP A 75 -2.31 -0.86 8.19
CA TRP A 75 -2.33 0.45 8.84
C TRP A 75 -3.59 0.67 9.69
N ARG A 76 -4.59 -0.21 9.56
CA ARG A 76 -5.95 -0.01 10.09
C ARG A 76 -6.23 -0.79 11.38
N SER A 77 -5.56 -1.91 11.62
CA SER A 77 -5.93 -2.85 12.69
C SER A 77 -5.85 -2.24 14.09
N GLY A 78 -5.01 -1.22 14.30
CA GLY A 78 -4.73 -0.68 15.64
C GLY A 78 -3.99 -1.67 16.55
N THR A 79 -3.69 -2.87 16.05
CA THR A 79 -2.94 -3.94 16.69
C THR A 79 -1.72 -4.28 15.85
N ASP A 80 -0.85 -5.16 16.34
CA ASP A 80 0.31 -5.65 15.60
C ASP A 80 -0.01 -6.62 14.46
N GLU A 81 -1.30 -6.92 14.26
CA GLU A 81 -1.80 -7.88 13.28
C GLU A 81 -2.20 -7.26 11.94
N ASN A 82 -2.17 -8.07 10.88
CA ASN A 82 -2.78 -7.67 9.60
C ASN A 82 -4.27 -7.99 9.59
N CYS A 83 -5.11 -7.00 9.22
CA CYS A 83 -6.55 -7.24 9.12
C CYS A 83 -6.99 -8.15 7.95
N GLY A 84 -6.10 -8.46 7.00
CA GLY A 84 -6.41 -9.24 5.79
C GLY A 84 -7.43 -8.60 4.83
N ALA A 85 -7.96 -7.43 5.15
CA ALA A 85 -9.19 -6.93 4.57
C ALA A 85 -9.11 -5.54 3.91
N CYS A 86 -8.17 -4.69 4.35
CA CYS A 86 -7.97 -3.36 3.77
C CYS A 86 -7.23 -3.45 2.43
N ASN A 87 -7.32 -2.39 1.61
CA ASN A 87 -6.63 -2.32 0.31
C ASN A 87 -5.15 -2.73 0.40
N LYS A 88 -4.42 -2.22 1.41
CA LYS A 88 -2.99 -2.50 1.59
C LYS A 88 -2.69 -3.97 1.93
N CYS A 89 -3.48 -4.59 2.82
CA CYS A 89 -3.36 -6.03 3.07
C CYS A 89 -3.67 -6.82 1.80
N TYR A 90 -4.79 -6.49 1.16
CA TYR A 90 -5.31 -7.26 0.05
C TYR A 90 -4.41 -7.24 -1.19
N ARG A 91 -3.89 -6.07 -1.57
CA ARG A 91 -2.92 -5.93 -2.67
C ARG A 91 -1.59 -6.63 -2.38
N THR A 92 -1.22 -6.76 -1.10
CA THR A 92 -0.03 -7.53 -0.68
C THR A 92 -0.29 -9.02 -0.81
N MET A 93 -1.45 -9.49 -0.35
CA MET A 93 -1.87 -10.90 -0.49
C MET A 93 -1.89 -11.33 -1.96
N VAL A 94 -2.50 -10.52 -2.85
CA VAL A 94 -2.55 -10.81 -4.29
C VAL A 94 -1.15 -10.95 -4.89
N GLN A 95 -0.23 -10.03 -4.58
CA GLN A 95 1.14 -10.14 -5.07
C GLN A 95 1.87 -11.35 -4.47
N LEU A 96 1.69 -11.65 -3.18
CA LEU A 96 2.27 -12.85 -2.56
C LEU A 96 1.72 -14.13 -3.20
N GLU A 97 0.43 -14.18 -3.59
CA GLU A 97 -0.13 -15.31 -4.32
C GLU A 97 0.52 -15.45 -5.70
N LEU A 98 0.62 -14.36 -6.47
CA LEU A 98 1.32 -14.34 -7.76
C LEU A 98 2.79 -14.77 -7.64
N LEU A 99 3.41 -14.51 -6.48
CA LEU A 99 4.77 -14.91 -6.14
C LEU A 99 4.88 -16.34 -5.59
N GLY A 100 3.77 -17.07 -5.39
CA GLY A 100 3.76 -18.41 -4.79
C GLY A 100 4.18 -18.43 -3.31
N ALA A 101 3.97 -17.31 -2.60
CA ALA A 101 4.47 -17.09 -1.25
C ALA A 101 3.38 -16.84 -0.21
N LEU A 102 2.11 -16.65 -0.62
CA LEU A 102 1.01 -16.32 0.30
C LEU A 102 0.82 -17.37 1.39
N ASP A 103 0.78 -18.66 1.04
CA ASP A 103 0.56 -19.74 2.01
C ASP A 103 1.71 -19.90 3.03
N ARG A 104 2.88 -19.33 2.74
CA ARG A 104 4.04 -19.30 3.65
C ARG A 104 4.05 -18.05 4.53
N CYS A 105 3.16 -17.08 4.29
CA CYS A 105 3.06 -15.83 5.02
C CYS A 105 2.16 -16.00 6.25
N GLY A 106 2.75 -16.35 7.40
CA GLY A 106 1.99 -16.65 8.62
C GLY A 106 1.19 -15.49 9.22
N THR A 107 1.44 -14.25 8.77
CA THR A 107 0.77 -13.04 9.26
C THR A 107 -0.39 -12.56 8.38
N LEU A 108 -0.70 -13.28 7.29
CA LEU A 108 -1.81 -12.95 6.38
C LEU A 108 -2.69 -14.20 6.18
N PRO A 109 -4.00 -14.03 5.90
CA PRO A 109 -4.87 -15.17 5.61
C PRO A 109 -4.34 -15.97 4.41
N PRO A 110 -4.23 -17.32 4.53
CA PRO A 110 -3.78 -18.18 3.43
C PRO A 110 -4.90 -18.42 2.40
N GLY A 111 -4.55 -19.12 1.31
CA GLY A 111 -5.50 -19.53 0.28
C GLY A 111 -5.70 -18.50 -0.84
N PRO A 112 -6.55 -18.84 -1.83
CA PRO A 112 -6.71 -18.03 -3.03
C PRO A 112 -7.37 -16.68 -2.72
N VAL A 113 -6.87 -15.62 -3.35
CA VAL A 113 -7.46 -14.30 -3.26
C VAL A 113 -8.76 -14.22 -4.07
N ASP A 114 -9.81 -13.74 -3.43
CA ASP A 114 -11.08 -13.33 -4.06
C ASP A 114 -10.93 -12.21 -5.12
N LEU A 115 -10.91 -12.59 -6.39
CA LEU A 115 -10.80 -11.65 -7.51
C LEU A 115 -11.97 -10.67 -7.61
N GLU A 116 -13.15 -11.03 -7.12
CA GLU A 116 -14.29 -10.11 -7.07
C GLU A 116 -13.98 -9.00 -6.07
N ARG A 117 -13.47 -9.35 -4.90
CA ARG A 117 -13.00 -8.37 -3.91
C ARG A 117 -11.88 -7.50 -4.45
N LEU A 118 -10.89 -8.06 -5.17
CA LEU A 118 -9.84 -7.28 -5.83
C LEU A 118 -10.43 -6.23 -6.78
N SER A 119 -11.40 -6.63 -7.60
CA SER A 119 -12.01 -5.77 -8.60
C SER A 119 -12.87 -4.63 -8.02
N ARG A 120 -13.22 -4.72 -6.74
CA ARG A 120 -14.01 -3.72 -6.01
C ARG A 120 -13.16 -2.70 -5.25
N VAL A 121 -11.84 -2.88 -5.22
CA VAL A 121 -10.96 -1.91 -4.57
C VAL A 121 -11.00 -0.57 -5.32
N TYR A 122 -11.35 0.49 -4.60
CA TYR A 122 -11.28 1.85 -5.11
C TYR A 122 -9.85 2.39 -4.98
N CYS A 123 -9.30 2.85 -6.10
CA CYS A 123 -8.01 3.53 -6.23
C CYS A 123 -8.27 5.02 -6.04
N ALA A 124 -8.03 5.52 -4.82
CA ALA A 124 -8.35 6.89 -4.46
C ALA A 124 -7.30 7.88 -4.96
N TYR A 125 -6.07 7.42 -5.15
CA TYR A 125 -4.93 8.26 -5.45
C TYR A 125 -4.09 7.70 -6.61
N SER A 126 -3.23 8.55 -7.18
CA SER A 126 -2.36 8.17 -8.31
C SER A 126 -1.44 6.99 -7.99
N TRP A 127 -0.97 6.85 -6.76
CA TRP A 127 -0.17 5.70 -6.34
C TRP A 127 -0.98 4.40 -6.31
N ASP A 128 -2.28 4.44 -5.98
CA ASP A 128 -3.12 3.25 -6.04
C ASP A 128 -3.21 2.72 -7.48
N PHE A 129 -3.38 3.62 -8.47
CA PHE A 129 -3.37 3.24 -9.88
C PHE A 129 -2.02 2.63 -10.31
N ARG A 130 -0.90 3.16 -9.82
CA ARG A 130 0.43 2.59 -10.08
C ARG A 130 0.56 1.19 -9.49
N GLU A 131 0.18 1.01 -8.23
CA GLU A 131 0.26 -0.30 -7.55
C GLU A 131 -0.66 -1.35 -8.20
N PHE A 132 -1.85 -0.97 -8.66
CA PHE A 132 -2.72 -1.85 -9.44
C PHE A 132 -2.17 -2.13 -10.85
N GLY A 133 -1.47 -1.17 -11.45
CA GLY A 133 -0.71 -1.37 -12.68
C GLY A 133 0.44 -2.37 -12.51
N ASP A 134 1.14 -2.32 -11.38
CA ASP A 134 2.18 -3.27 -11.02
C ASP A 134 1.62 -4.68 -10.78
N ILE A 135 0.48 -4.80 -10.08
CA ILE A 135 -0.24 -6.08 -9.93
C ILE A 135 -0.62 -6.66 -11.29
N ARG A 136 -1.19 -5.83 -12.18
CA ARG A 136 -1.57 -6.24 -13.53
C ARG A 136 -0.35 -6.77 -14.29
N ARG A 137 0.77 -6.05 -14.25
CA ARG A 137 2.01 -6.45 -14.94
C ARG A 137 2.53 -7.78 -14.40
N LEU A 138 2.69 -7.89 -13.08
CA LEU A 138 3.14 -9.12 -12.42
C LEU A 138 2.19 -10.30 -12.73
N ALA A 139 0.89 -10.06 -12.75
CA ALA A 139 -0.10 -11.09 -13.06
C ALA A 139 0.06 -11.62 -14.49
N LEU A 140 0.31 -10.76 -15.47
CA LEU A 140 0.56 -11.17 -16.85
C LEU A 140 1.87 -11.98 -16.96
N GLU A 141 2.94 -11.52 -16.32
CA GLU A 141 4.23 -12.22 -16.27
C GLU A 141 4.13 -13.62 -15.64
N ARG A 142 3.20 -13.80 -14.69
CA ARG A 142 2.96 -15.07 -14.01
C ARG A 142 1.84 -15.91 -14.64
N GLY A 143 1.36 -15.55 -15.83
CA GLY A 143 0.32 -16.32 -16.53
C GLY A 143 -1.04 -16.32 -15.82
N ARG A 144 -1.36 -15.27 -15.05
CA ARG A 144 -2.62 -15.07 -14.32
C ARG A 144 -3.46 -13.92 -14.90
N PRO A 145 -3.99 -14.06 -16.13
CA PRO A 145 -4.75 -13.00 -16.79
C PRO A 145 -6.09 -12.70 -16.07
N ASP A 146 -6.59 -13.63 -15.27
CA ASP A 146 -7.73 -13.45 -14.37
C ASP A 146 -7.48 -12.35 -13.32
N VAL A 147 -6.31 -12.38 -12.66
CA VAL A 147 -5.87 -11.35 -11.69
C VAL A 147 -5.65 -10.02 -12.40
N ALA A 148 -5.00 -10.04 -13.57
CA ALA A 148 -4.77 -8.84 -14.37
C ALA A 148 -6.09 -8.13 -14.73
N ARG A 149 -7.10 -8.89 -15.19
CA ARG A 149 -8.44 -8.35 -15.48
C ARG A 149 -9.13 -7.79 -14.23
N ALA A 150 -8.99 -8.45 -13.09
CA ALA A 150 -9.56 -7.95 -11.82
C ALA A 150 -8.92 -6.61 -11.41
N ALA A 151 -7.59 -6.48 -11.52
CA ALA A 151 -6.90 -5.22 -11.25
C ALA A 151 -7.30 -4.10 -12.23
N GLU A 152 -7.45 -4.41 -13.52
CA GLU A 152 -7.97 -3.46 -14.50
C GLU A 152 -9.41 -3.03 -14.22
N ARG A 153 -10.28 -3.96 -13.81
CA ARG A 153 -11.66 -3.63 -13.40
C ARG A 153 -11.67 -2.67 -12.23
N ALA A 154 -10.81 -2.88 -11.22
CA ALA A 154 -10.67 -1.98 -10.08
C ALA A 154 -10.29 -0.55 -10.53
N MET A 155 -9.26 -0.41 -11.38
CA MET A 155 -8.84 0.89 -11.91
C MET A 155 -9.94 1.57 -12.74
N ARG A 156 -10.58 0.85 -13.67
CA ARG A 156 -11.66 1.40 -14.52
C ARG A 156 -12.86 1.84 -13.69
N ARG A 157 -13.28 1.01 -12.71
CA ARG A 157 -14.37 1.34 -11.79
C ARG A 157 -14.03 2.58 -10.99
N SER A 158 -12.80 2.68 -10.49
CA SER A 158 -12.33 3.85 -9.74
C SER A 158 -12.40 5.13 -10.56
N GLY A 159 -11.95 5.10 -11.82
CA GLY A 159 -12.09 6.25 -12.73
C GLY A 159 -13.55 6.67 -12.97
N ARG A 160 -14.49 5.72 -13.06
CA ARG A 160 -15.93 6.01 -13.20
C ARG A 160 -16.57 6.56 -11.93
N LEU A 161 -16.08 6.15 -10.75
CA LEU A 161 -16.60 6.59 -9.45
C LEU A 161 -16.05 7.95 -9.02
N ALA A 162 -14.82 8.28 -9.42
CA ALA A 162 -14.13 9.52 -9.05
C ALA A 162 -14.98 10.80 -9.17
N PRO A 163 -15.65 11.11 -10.31
CA PRO A 163 -16.44 12.34 -10.42
C PRO A 163 -17.66 12.36 -9.49
N ARG A 164 -18.31 11.21 -9.29
CA ARG A 164 -19.46 11.09 -8.37
C ARG A 164 -19.03 11.26 -6.92
N LEU A 165 -17.87 10.72 -6.56
CA LEU A 165 -17.28 10.88 -5.22
C LEU A 165 -16.82 12.31 -4.98
N ALA A 166 -16.24 12.97 -5.98
CA ALA A 166 -15.88 14.39 -5.88
C ALA A 166 -17.11 15.26 -5.61
N LEU A 167 -18.22 15.01 -6.32
CA LEU A 167 -19.49 15.69 -6.08
C LEU A 167 -20.04 15.41 -4.67
N ALA A 168 -20.08 14.14 -4.26
CA ALA A 168 -20.56 13.78 -2.91
C ALA A 168 -19.72 14.47 -1.82
N ARG A 169 -18.40 14.50 -1.95
CA ARG A 169 -17.49 15.17 -1.01
C ARG A 169 -17.69 16.69 -0.99
N ALA A 170 -17.90 17.31 -2.15
CA ALA A 170 -18.20 18.75 -2.22
C ALA A 170 -19.53 19.10 -1.52
N LEU A 171 -20.54 18.23 -1.64
CA LEU A 171 -21.83 18.42 -0.97
C LEU A 171 -21.78 18.15 0.54
N ARG A 172 -20.78 17.40 1.03
CA ARG A 172 -20.60 17.14 2.48
C ARG A 172 -20.34 18.42 3.28
N GLY A 173 -19.71 19.42 2.68
CA GLY A 173 -19.46 20.73 3.29
C GLY A 173 -20.68 21.65 3.31
N ARG A 174 -21.83 21.25 2.74
CA ARG A 174 -23.03 22.09 2.64
C ARG A 174 -24.03 21.75 3.76
N PRO A 175 -24.57 22.77 4.46
CA PRO A 175 -25.66 22.57 5.42
C PRO A 175 -26.84 21.84 4.77
N LEU A 176 -27.60 21.09 5.58
CA LEU A 176 -28.83 20.36 5.20
C LEU A 176 -28.66 19.14 4.27
N VAL A 177 -27.65 19.12 3.39
CA VAL A 177 -27.41 18.01 2.45
C VAL A 177 -26.26 17.07 2.86
N TRP A 178 -25.52 17.41 3.92
CA TRP A 178 -24.35 16.64 4.37
C TRP A 178 -24.67 15.17 4.72
N ARG A 179 -25.81 14.88 5.36
CA ARG A 179 -26.23 13.50 5.70
C ARG A 179 -26.48 12.65 4.46
N TRP A 180 -27.12 13.25 3.45
CA TRP A 180 -27.34 12.62 2.14
C TRP A 180 -26.02 12.39 1.42
N ALA A 181 -25.14 13.38 1.42
CA ALA A 181 -23.80 13.29 0.82
C ALA A 181 -22.94 12.19 1.46
N GLU A 182 -22.93 12.08 2.79
CA GLU A 182 -22.23 10.98 3.49
C GLU A 182 -22.83 9.61 3.19
N THR A 183 -24.15 9.52 3.09
CA THR A 183 -24.84 8.28 2.74
C THR A 183 -24.52 7.88 1.30
N LEU A 184 -24.49 8.85 0.38
CA LEU A 184 -24.11 8.64 -1.01
C LEU A 184 -22.65 8.20 -1.13
N GLU A 185 -21.71 8.86 -0.46
CA GLU A 185 -20.30 8.46 -0.44
C GLU A 185 -20.13 7.04 0.08
N ARG A 186 -20.77 6.70 1.22
CA ARG A 186 -20.77 5.34 1.77
C ARG A 186 -21.36 4.30 0.81
N ARG A 187 -22.43 4.64 0.09
CA ARG A 187 -23.04 3.75 -0.92
C ARG A 187 -22.15 3.57 -2.15
N LEU A 188 -21.52 4.64 -2.64
CA LEU A 188 -20.59 4.59 -3.77
C LEU A 188 -19.35 3.77 -3.45
N LEU A 189 -18.90 3.85 -2.19
CA LEU A 189 -17.81 3.07 -1.62
C LEU A 189 -18.31 1.77 -0.96
N ALA A 190 -19.55 1.34 -1.16
CA ALA A 190 -20.05 0.09 -0.59
C ALA A 190 -19.26 -1.08 -1.19
N GLY A 191 -18.64 -1.87 -0.31
CA GLY A 191 -17.68 -2.91 -0.68
C GLY A 191 -16.23 -2.45 -0.77
N TRP A 192 -15.96 -1.15 -0.62
CA TRP A 192 -14.62 -0.62 -0.41
C TRP A 192 -14.33 -0.51 1.08
N VAL A 193 -13.30 -1.21 1.50
CA VAL A 193 -12.76 -1.16 2.86
C VAL A 193 -11.70 -0.06 2.88
N VAL A 194 -12.03 1.10 3.45
CA VAL A 194 -11.03 2.03 4.01
C VAL A 194 -10.44 1.35 5.22
#